data_AF-A0A662CGC3-F1
#
_entry.id   AF-A0A662CGC3-F1
#
_cell.length_a   1.000
_cell.length_b   1.000
_cell.length_c   1.000
_cell.angle_alpha   90.00
_cell.angle_beta   90.00
_cell.angle_gamma   90.00
#
_symmetry.space_group_name_H-M   'P 1'
#
loop_
_entity.id
_entity.type
_entity.pdbx_description
1 polymer ?
#
loop_
_entity_poly.entity_id
_entity_poly.type
_entity_poly.pdbx_seq_one_letter_code
_entity_poly.pdbx_strand_id
1 'polypeptide(L)'
;MEMVRKDLAIIMSISAPPLLVQVFQHEKGIPQYVIGHSAKLERIEGYLGELPGLFLNSNAYRGIGLNDCVSNSQETARRVREFLASRA
;
A
#
# COMPACT_ATOMS: atom_id res chain seq x y z
N MET A 1 -11.50 22.82 3.68
CA MET A 1 -12.21 23.18 2.44
C MET A 1 -11.80 24.53 1.90
N GLU A 2 -11.58 25.52 2.76
CA GLU A 2 -11.10 26.86 2.33
C GLU A 2 -9.84 26.81 1.45
N MET A 3 -8.82 26.05 1.87
CA MET A 3 -7.57 25.89 1.08
C MET A 3 -7.85 25.35 -0.34
N VAL A 4 -8.61 24.26 -0.46
CA VAL A 4 -8.96 23.67 -1.76
C VAL A 4 -9.76 24.64 -2.64
N ARG A 5 -10.70 25.40 -2.07
CA ARG A 5 -11.47 26.41 -2.82
C ARG A 5 -10.58 27.52 -3.35
N LYS A 6 -9.64 28.00 -2.52
CA LYS A 6 -8.67 29.03 -2.93
C LYS A 6 -7.80 28.53 -4.09
N ASP A 7 -7.28 27.31 -4.00
CA ASP A 7 -6.45 26.72 -5.06
C ASP A 7 -7.23 26.54 -6.36
N LEU A 8 -8.48 26.05 -6.30
CA LEU A 8 -9.35 25.92 -7.48
C LEU A 8 -9.68 27.27 -8.14
N ALA A 9 -9.89 28.32 -7.35
CA ALA A 9 -10.10 29.67 -7.89
C ALA A 9 -8.85 30.21 -8.61
N ILE A 10 -7.65 29.94 -8.07
CA ILE A 10 -6.40 30.41 -8.66
C ILE A 10 -6.05 29.61 -9.93
N ILE A 11 -6.11 28.28 -9.86
CA ILE A 11 -5.60 27.39 -10.92
C ILE A 11 -6.63 27.23 -12.05
N MET A 12 -7.92 27.18 -11.71
CA MET A 12 -8.99 26.84 -12.65
C MET A 12 -10.04 27.95 -12.81
N SER A 13 -9.92 29.07 -12.10
CA SER A 13 -10.94 30.15 -12.07
C SER A 13 -12.32 29.70 -11.61
N ILE A 14 -12.39 28.63 -10.82
CA ILE A 14 -13.65 28.12 -10.24
C ILE A 14 -13.90 28.84 -8.91
N SER A 15 -14.81 29.80 -8.90
CA SER A 15 -15.22 30.56 -7.70
C SER A 15 -16.60 30.16 -7.15
N ALA A 16 -17.40 29.45 -7.95
CA ALA A 16 -18.73 28.99 -7.57
C ALA A 16 -18.69 28.08 -6.32
N PRO A 17 -19.71 28.14 -5.44
CA PRO A 17 -19.79 27.24 -4.29
C PRO A 17 -20.03 25.78 -4.74
N PRO A 18 -19.42 24.78 -4.07
CA PRO A 18 -19.67 23.38 -4.40
C PRO A 18 -21.09 22.96 -3.99
N LEU A 19 -21.72 22.13 -4.82
CA LEU A 19 -23.04 21.53 -4.52
C LEU A 19 -22.93 20.38 -3.50
N LEU A 20 -21.81 19.66 -3.51
CA LEU A 20 -21.52 18.54 -2.62
C LEU A 20 -20.06 18.59 -2.20
N VAL A 21 -19.81 18.28 -0.94
CA VAL A 21 -18.46 18.15 -0.38
C VAL A 21 -18.39 16.86 0.44
N GLN A 22 -17.40 16.03 0.15
CA GLN A 22 -17.06 14.85 0.96
C GLN A 22 -15.57 14.88 1.24
N VAL A 23 -15.20 14.68 2.51
CA VAL A 23 -13.81 14.71 2.95
C VAL A 23 -13.52 13.42 3.69
N PHE A 24 -12.50 12.71 3.23
CA PHE A 24 -11.99 11.51 3.88
C PHE A 24 -10.53 11.77 4.27
N GLN A 25 -10.21 11.55 5.54
CA GLN A 25 -8.85 11.66 6.04
C GLN A 25 -8.26 10.26 6.22
N HIS A 26 -7.11 10.02 5.59
CA HIS A 26 -6.38 8.76 5.70
C HIS A 26 -5.05 9.01 6.42
N GLU A 27 -5.08 9.00 7.77
CA GLU A 27 -3.91 9.34 8.60
C GLU A 27 -2.64 8.53 8.24
N LYS A 28 -2.81 7.27 7.85
CA LYS A 28 -1.73 6.37 7.42
C LYS A 28 -2.04 5.75 6.06
N GLY A 29 -2.54 6.58 5.13
CA GLY A 29 -3.05 6.10 3.84
C GLY A 29 -1.99 5.54 2.89
N ILE A 30 -0.77 6.08 2.93
CA ILE A 30 0.29 5.72 1.99
C ILE A 30 1.56 5.34 2.78
N PRO A 31 1.97 4.05 2.75
CA PRO A 31 3.26 3.63 3.31
C PRO A 31 4.42 4.42 2.70
N GLN A 32 5.36 4.84 3.54
CA GLN A 32 6.53 5.60 3.09
C GLN A 32 7.77 4.71 3.12
N TYR A 33 8.37 4.49 1.95
CA TYR A 33 9.60 3.73 1.80
C TYR A 33 10.80 4.65 1.99
N VAL A 34 11.12 4.89 3.26
CA VAL A 34 12.29 5.71 3.63
C VAL A 34 13.60 4.99 3.36
N ILE A 35 14.71 5.72 3.42
CA ILE A 35 16.06 5.14 3.34
C ILE A 35 16.19 3.98 4.34
N GLY A 36 16.69 2.84 3.86
CA GLY A 36 16.80 1.61 4.64
C GLY A 36 15.60 0.66 4.56
N HIS A 37 14.56 1.00 3.77
CA HIS A 37 13.41 0.12 3.56
C HIS A 37 13.81 -1.28 3.05
N SER A 38 14.65 -1.36 2.02
CA SER A 38 15.10 -2.65 1.47
C SER A 38 15.81 -3.52 2.51
N ALA A 39 16.71 -2.94 3.31
CA ALA A 39 17.38 -3.66 4.39
C ALA A 39 16.40 -4.13 5.49
N LYS A 40 15.34 -3.35 5.75
CA LYS A 40 14.25 -3.78 6.65
C LYS A 40 13.50 -4.98 6.07
N LEU A 41 13.22 -5.00 4.77
CA LEU A 41 12.59 -6.14 4.10
C LEU A 41 13.46 -7.38 4.19
N GLU A 42 14.78 -7.26 3.93
CA GLU A 42 15.71 -8.39 4.05
C GLU A 42 15.71 -8.99 5.47
N ARG A 43 15.70 -8.14 6.50
CA ARG A 43 15.57 -8.61 7.89
C ARG A 43 14.25 -9.34 8.14
N ILE A 44 13.14 -8.82 7.62
CA ILE A 44 11.82 -9.46 7.74
C ILE A 44 11.84 -10.83 7.07
N GLU A 45 12.35 -10.94 5.84
CA GLU A 45 12.44 -12.22 5.12
C GLU A 45 13.33 -13.23 5.87
N GLY A 46 14.42 -12.76 6.49
CA GLY A 46 15.26 -13.58 7.37
C GLY A 46 14.46 -14.20 8.53
N TYR A 47 13.67 -13.40 9.25
CA TYR A 47 12.80 -13.91 10.33
C TYR A 47 11.68 -14.82 9.82
N LEU A 48 11.12 -14.55 8.63
CA LEU A 48 10.08 -15.41 8.05
C LEU A 48 10.62 -16.80 7.68
N GLY A 49 11.91 -16.92 7.34
CA GLY A 49 12.57 -18.20 7.10
C GLY A 49 12.51 -19.15 8.30
N GLU A 50 12.42 -18.61 9.51
CA GLU A 50 12.31 -19.38 10.76
C GLU A 50 10.86 -19.75 11.11
N LEU A 51 9.87 -19.24 10.37
CA LEU A 51 8.43 -19.37 10.66
C LEU A 51 7.69 -20.05 9.49
N PRO A 52 7.89 -21.37 9.26
CA PRO A 52 7.32 -22.05 8.11
C PRO A 52 5.78 -22.03 8.13
N GLY A 53 5.21 -21.49 7.05
CA GLY A 53 3.75 -21.36 6.88
C GLY A 53 3.21 -19.97 7.18
N LEU A 54 4.04 -19.06 7.68
CA LEU A 54 3.71 -17.64 7.75
C LEU A 54 4.13 -16.93 6.46
N PHE A 55 3.18 -16.22 5.84
CA PHE A 55 3.43 -15.41 4.65
C PHE A 55 2.92 -13.99 4.90
N LEU A 56 3.71 -12.99 4.51
CA LEU A 56 3.32 -11.58 4.60
C LEU A 56 2.96 -11.04 3.21
N ASN A 57 1.88 -10.27 3.14
CA ASN A 57 1.45 -9.57 1.94
C ASN A 57 0.81 -8.24 2.30
N SER A 58 1.32 -7.15 1.73
CA SER A 58 0.88 -5.77 1.97
C SER A 58 1.55 -4.82 1.00
N ASN A 59 0.90 -3.70 0.70
CA ASN A 59 1.48 -2.56 0.00
C ASN A 59 2.58 -1.84 0.80
N ALA A 60 2.81 -2.24 2.05
CA ALA A 60 3.90 -1.75 2.88
C ALA A 60 5.25 -2.40 2.54
N TYR A 61 5.28 -3.48 1.75
CA TYR A 61 6.51 -4.22 1.45
C TYR A 61 7.12 -3.83 0.10
N ARG A 62 6.50 -4.23 -1.01
CA ARG A 62 7.12 -4.18 -2.34
C ARG A 62 6.21 -3.55 -3.39
N GLY A 63 5.94 -2.26 -3.24
CA GLY A 63 5.13 -1.49 -4.18
C GLY A 63 3.83 -1.02 -3.53
N ILE A 64 3.56 0.27 -3.70
CA ILE A 64 2.41 0.96 -3.10
C ILE A 64 1.21 0.90 -4.05
N GLY A 65 1.48 0.81 -5.36
CA GLY A 65 0.46 0.85 -6.41
C GLY A 65 -0.45 -0.36 -6.39
N LEU A 66 -1.68 -0.18 -6.87
CA LEU A 66 -2.66 -1.27 -6.95
C LEU A 66 -2.14 -2.45 -7.78
N ASN A 67 -1.47 -2.18 -8.90
CA ASN A 67 -0.89 -3.22 -9.76
C ASN A 67 0.15 -4.06 -9.01
N ASP A 68 1.03 -3.41 -8.25
CA ASP A 68 2.02 -4.11 -7.41
C ASP A 68 1.32 -4.97 -6.35
N CYS A 69 0.30 -4.42 -5.69
CA CYS A 69 -0.49 -5.14 -4.69
C CYS A 69 -1.10 -6.41 -5.28
N VAL A 70 -1.71 -6.33 -6.46
CA VAL A 70 -2.32 -7.48 -7.15
C VAL A 70 -1.24 -8.50 -7.51
N SER A 71 -0.16 -8.07 -8.15
CA SER A 71 0.95 -8.95 -8.55
C SER A 71 1.57 -9.68 -7.35
N ASN A 72 1.90 -8.95 -6.28
CA ASN A 72 2.48 -9.51 -5.06
C ASN A 72 1.52 -10.45 -4.33
N SER A 73 0.21 -10.15 -4.36
CA SER A 73 -0.80 -11.02 -3.77
C SER A 73 -0.92 -12.34 -4.52
N GLN A 74 -0.88 -12.32 -5.85
CA GLN A 74 -0.90 -13.54 -6.66
C GLN A 74 0.33 -14.41 -6.39
N GLU A 75 1.51 -13.80 -6.30
CA GLU A 75 2.74 -14.50 -5.97
C GLU A 75 2.70 -15.10 -4.56
N THR A 76 2.18 -14.35 -3.58
CA THR A 76 2.02 -14.85 -2.21
C THR A 76 1.04 -16.04 -2.15
N ALA A 77 -0.10 -15.94 -2.85
CA ALA A 77 -1.07 -17.02 -2.92
C ALA A 77 -0.48 -18.29 -3.57
N ARG A 78 0.36 -18.12 -4.60
CA ARG A 78 1.10 -19.24 -5.22
C ARG A 78 2.00 -19.94 -4.20
N ARG A 79 2.80 -19.18 -3.45
CA ARG A 79 3.69 -19.71 -2.39
C ARG A 79 2.91 -20.43 -1.28
N VAL A 80 1.78 -19.87 -0.85
CA VAL A 80 0.89 -20.51 0.14
C VAL A 80 0.38 -21.85 -0.38
N ARG A 81 -0.11 -21.90 -1.61
CA ARG A 81 -0.62 -23.13 -2.23
C ARG A 81 0.46 -24.20 -2.31
N GLU A 82 1.67 -23.84 -2.74
CA GLU A 82 2.80 -24.77 -2.84
C GLU A 82 3.21 -25.33 -1.48
N PHE A 83 3.25 -24.49 -0.45
CA PHE A 83 3.55 -24.92 0.92
C PHE A 83 2.49 -25.87 1.50
N LEU A 84 1.21 -25.62 1.23
CA LEU A 84 0.14 -26.52 1.68
C LEU A 84 0.19 -27.86 0.92
N ALA A 85 0.47 -27.83 -0.38
CA ALA A 85 0.62 -29.04 -1.19
C ALA A 85 1.81 -29.90 -0.75
N SER A 86 2.92 -29.30 -0.30
CA SER A 86 4.08 -30.05 0.21
C SER A 86 3.86 -30.66 1.60
N ARG A 87 2.69 -30.42 2.22
CA ARG A 87 2.31 -30.96 3.53
C ARG A 87 1.16 -31.98 3.47
N ALA A 88 0.57 -32.18 2.29
CA ALA A 88 -0.40 -33.25 2.02
C ALA A 88 0.34 -34.55 1.70
#